data_AF-A0A2W4L064-F1
#
_entry.id   AF-A0A2W4L064-F1
#
_cell.length_a   1.000
_cell.length_b   1.000
_cell.length_c   1.000
_cell.angle_alpha   90.00
_cell.angle_beta   90.00
_cell.angle_gamma   90.00
#
_symmetry.space_group_name_H-M   'P 1'
#
loop_
_entity.id
_entity.type
_entity.pdbx_description
1 polymer ?
#
loop_
_entity_poly.entity_id
_entity_poly.type
_entity_poly.pdbx_seq_one_letter_code
_entity_poly.pdbx_strand_id
1 'polypeptide(L)'
;MVEWAASRTAADEFDGPLGEARIRIPGDGYASLTADAVTTTTDPSGRVAYQARAEITELVSHAGAGEYALADVAQGAELAVDGGADWFSGFAITVVYTLDSLPWSTVVVYDGGQWAVAGEPLAFGFDSDSPAGVTLGMVAWDGDRGAVGDQVNLGNANGTGQALTPRTWTGAAIGGSGDSGNAASSVAFGSAYANTLGVDAKLFQSANVGRGAHVLRFSANGDAYLVGTVTLTVTSTP
;
A
#
# COMPACT_ATOMS: atom_id res chain seq x y z
N MET A 1 -5.45 -10.34 4.03
CA MET A 1 -4.64 -10.64 2.83
C MET A 1 -3.22 -10.15 3.05
N VAL A 2 -2.22 -10.94 2.66
CA VAL A 2 -0.83 -10.48 2.52
C VAL A 2 -0.56 -10.23 1.04
N GLU A 3 0.21 -9.19 0.77
CA GLU A 3 0.77 -8.93 -0.55
C GLU A 3 2.27 -8.69 -0.45
N TRP A 4 3.01 -9.17 -1.45
CA TRP A 4 4.44 -8.93 -1.59
C TRP A 4 4.78 -8.58 -3.03
N ALA A 5 5.82 -7.80 -3.19
CA ALA A 5 6.20 -7.26 -4.47
C ALA A 5 7.72 -7.01 -4.50
N ALA A 6 8.28 -7.05 -5.71
CA ALA A 6 9.62 -6.56 -5.96
C ALA A 6 9.75 -6.05 -7.39
N SER A 7 10.74 -5.17 -7.61
CA SER A 7 11.12 -4.70 -8.93
C SER A 7 12.41 -5.32 -9.45
N ARG A 8 12.54 -5.31 -10.78
CA ARG A 8 13.75 -5.62 -11.55
C ARG A 8 13.85 -4.69 -12.76
N THR A 9 15.04 -4.49 -13.31
CA THR A 9 15.22 -3.73 -14.55
C THR A 9 14.74 -4.59 -15.71
N ALA A 10 14.49 -3.98 -16.86
CA ALA A 10 14.08 -4.72 -18.06
C ALA A 10 15.08 -5.83 -18.45
N ALA A 11 16.37 -5.61 -18.22
CA ALA A 11 17.46 -6.52 -18.60
C ALA A 11 17.73 -7.64 -17.58
N ASP A 12 17.24 -7.49 -16.34
CA ASP A 12 17.40 -8.49 -15.27
C ASP A 12 16.26 -9.52 -15.29
N GLU A 13 16.40 -10.60 -14.52
CA GLU A 13 15.36 -11.60 -14.25
C GLU A 13 15.04 -11.63 -12.75
N PHE A 14 13.94 -12.26 -12.37
CA PHE A 14 13.68 -12.53 -10.96
C PHE A 14 14.43 -13.81 -10.53
N ASP A 15 15.01 -13.82 -9.32
CA ASP A 15 15.85 -14.90 -8.79
C ASP A 15 15.08 -16.13 -8.28
N GLY A 16 13.74 -16.09 -8.33
CA GLY A 16 12.89 -17.12 -7.78
C GLY A 16 11.44 -17.08 -8.26
N PRO A 17 10.62 -18.05 -7.83
CA PRO A 17 9.19 -18.10 -8.13
C PRO A 17 8.43 -16.93 -7.47
N LEU A 18 7.77 -16.11 -8.29
CA LEU A 18 7.09 -14.89 -7.84
C LEU A 18 5.92 -15.14 -6.86
N GLY A 19 5.29 -16.31 -6.99
CA GLY A 19 4.12 -16.72 -6.22
C GLY A 19 4.43 -17.59 -5.01
N GLU A 20 5.70 -17.81 -4.67
CA GLU A 20 6.09 -18.57 -3.49
C GLU A 20 6.83 -17.67 -2.50
N ALA A 21 6.54 -17.86 -1.22
CA ALA A 21 7.23 -17.20 -0.12
C ALA A 21 7.18 -18.11 1.11
N ARG A 22 7.78 -17.67 2.21
CA ARG A 22 7.54 -18.25 3.53
C ARG A 22 7.04 -17.19 4.50
N ILE A 23 5.94 -17.47 5.18
CA ILE A 23 5.37 -16.61 6.21
C ILE A 23 5.72 -17.14 7.60
N ARG A 24 6.05 -16.23 8.51
CA ARG A 24 6.12 -16.49 9.95
C ARG A 24 5.07 -15.65 10.64
N ILE A 25 4.22 -16.31 11.42
CA ILE A 25 3.22 -15.65 12.26
C ILE A 25 3.75 -15.49 13.70
N PRO A 26 3.16 -14.59 14.50
CA PRO A 26 3.52 -14.42 15.90
C PRO A 26 3.54 -15.75 16.67
N GLY A 27 4.68 -16.08 17.28
CA GLY A 27 4.84 -17.27 18.11
C GLY A 27 5.23 -18.56 17.39
N ASP A 28 5.27 -18.58 16.06
CA ASP A 28 5.60 -19.76 15.25
C ASP A 28 6.87 -19.59 14.40
N GLY A 29 7.26 -20.68 13.73
CA GLY A 29 8.32 -20.69 12.71
C GLY A 29 7.83 -20.32 11.31
N TYR A 30 8.76 -20.29 10.34
CA TYR A 30 8.40 -20.09 8.93
C TYR A 30 7.66 -21.31 8.36
N ALA A 31 6.58 -21.05 7.63
CA ALA A 31 5.84 -22.01 6.83
C ALA A 31 5.73 -21.53 5.37
N SER A 32 5.61 -22.46 4.43
CA SER A 32 5.40 -22.14 3.01
C SER A 32 4.10 -21.37 2.81
N LEU A 33 4.13 -20.38 1.92
CA LEU A 33 2.99 -19.60 1.48
C LEU A 33 2.98 -19.57 -0.05
N THR A 34 1.82 -19.82 -0.65
CA THR A 34 1.61 -19.74 -2.09
C THR A 34 0.60 -18.64 -2.38
N ALA A 35 0.88 -17.84 -3.41
CA ALA A 35 0.01 -16.77 -3.86
C ALA A 35 -1.24 -17.34 -4.53
N ASP A 36 -2.40 -16.72 -4.25
CA ASP A 36 -3.63 -16.91 -5.00
C ASP A 36 -3.55 -16.24 -6.38
N ALA A 37 -2.79 -15.14 -6.48
CA ALA A 37 -2.59 -14.41 -7.72
C ALA A 37 -1.21 -13.74 -7.77
N VAL A 38 -0.66 -13.67 -8.97
CA VAL A 38 0.55 -12.90 -9.30
C VAL A 38 0.27 -12.05 -10.52
N THR A 39 0.57 -10.75 -10.43
CA THR A 39 0.48 -9.81 -11.55
C THR A 39 1.84 -9.18 -11.80
N THR A 40 2.15 -8.90 -13.06
CA THR A 40 3.36 -8.19 -13.46
C THR A 40 2.98 -6.92 -14.21
N THR A 41 3.63 -5.81 -13.86
CA THR A 41 3.45 -4.50 -14.50
C THR A 41 4.80 -3.92 -14.88
N THR A 42 4.77 -2.88 -15.73
CA THR A 42 5.97 -2.17 -16.15
C THR A 42 5.68 -0.69 -16.08
N ASP A 43 6.60 0.07 -15.49
CA ASP A 43 6.48 1.53 -15.41
C ASP A 43 6.87 2.19 -16.75
N PRO A 44 6.68 3.51 -16.93
CA PRO A 44 7.06 4.21 -18.15
C PRO A 44 8.57 4.19 -18.45
N SER A 45 9.42 3.92 -17.46
CA SER A 45 10.88 3.79 -17.64
C SER A 45 11.30 2.41 -18.14
N GLY A 46 10.38 1.43 -18.14
CA GLY A 46 10.63 0.05 -18.52
C GLY A 46 10.98 -0.88 -17.36
N ARG A 47 10.94 -0.39 -16.11
CA ARG A 47 11.18 -1.22 -14.93
C ARG A 47 10.01 -2.15 -14.70
N VAL A 48 10.30 -3.41 -14.42
CA VAL A 48 9.30 -4.47 -14.24
C VAL A 48 9.08 -4.70 -12.77
N ALA A 49 7.83 -4.74 -12.34
CA ALA A 49 7.43 -5.11 -10.99
C ALA A 49 6.47 -6.28 -11.03
N TYR A 50 6.57 -7.18 -10.05
CA TYR A 50 5.48 -8.11 -9.76
C TYR A 50 4.82 -7.77 -8.43
N GLN A 51 3.56 -8.16 -8.30
CA GLN A 51 2.83 -8.17 -7.04
C GLN A 51 2.11 -9.51 -6.92
N ALA A 52 2.34 -10.20 -5.80
CA ALA A 52 1.74 -11.47 -5.46
C ALA A 52 0.91 -11.34 -4.18
N ARG A 53 -0.15 -12.14 -4.07
CA ARG A 53 -1.15 -11.99 -3.00
C ARG A 53 -1.62 -13.34 -2.49
N ALA A 54 -1.84 -13.43 -1.19
CA ALA A 54 -2.43 -14.62 -0.56
C ALA A 54 -3.44 -14.25 0.54
N GLU A 55 -4.52 -15.02 0.60
CA GLU A 55 -5.44 -15.09 1.73
C GLU A 55 -4.70 -15.65 2.96
N ILE A 56 -4.76 -14.94 4.08
CA ILE A 56 -4.12 -15.35 5.35
C ILE A 56 -5.03 -15.08 6.57
N THR A 57 -6.33 -14.98 6.39
CA THR A 57 -7.30 -14.65 7.44
C THR A 57 -7.25 -15.68 8.56
N GLU A 58 -7.16 -16.97 8.23
CA GLU A 58 -7.04 -18.02 9.25
C GLU A 58 -5.75 -17.85 10.07
N LEU A 59 -4.62 -17.58 9.40
CA LEU A 59 -3.33 -17.35 10.06
C LEU A 59 -3.37 -16.12 10.99
N VAL A 60 -3.94 -15.00 10.51
CA VAL A 60 -4.05 -13.76 11.29
C VAL A 60 -5.05 -13.91 12.45
N SER A 61 -6.18 -14.58 12.21
CA SER A 61 -7.18 -14.82 13.25
C SER A 61 -6.66 -15.72 14.38
N HIS A 62 -5.80 -16.68 14.02
CA HIS A 62 -5.16 -17.57 14.97
C HIS A 62 -4.06 -16.89 15.78
N ALA A 63 -3.13 -16.20 15.12
CA ALA A 63 -1.95 -15.63 15.77
C ALA A 63 -2.22 -14.29 16.45
N GLY A 64 -3.17 -13.51 15.94
CA GLY A 64 -3.51 -12.19 16.45
C GLY A 64 -2.41 -11.15 16.23
N ALA A 65 -2.31 -10.19 17.15
CA ALA A 65 -1.33 -9.12 17.05
C ALA A 65 0.08 -9.62 17.37
N GLY A 66 1.07 -9.15 16.60
CA GLY A 66 2.47 -9.45 16.85
C GLY A 66 3.33 -9.22 15.61
N GLU A 67 4.55 -9.72 15.65
CA GLU A 67 5.48 -9.64 14.53
C GLU A 67 5.19 -10.73 13.50
N TYR A 68 4.84 -10.29 12.29
CA TYR A 68 4.78 -11.13 11.10
C TYR A 68 6.04 -10.91 10.27
N ALA A 69 6.52 -11.96 9.62
CA ALA A 69 7.63 -11.85 8.68
C ALA A 69 7.34 -12.64 7.41
N LEU A 70 7.86 -12.14 6.29
CA LEU A 70 7.87 -12.83 5.02
C LEU A 70 9.32 -13.04 4.57
N ALA A 71 9.63 -14.23 4.08
CA ALA A 71 10.93 -14.60 3.57
C ALA A 71 10.80 -15.21 2.16
N ASP A 72 11.94 -15.29 1.48
CA ASP A 72 12.08 -15.88 0.14
C ASP A 72 11.19 -15.19 -0.92
N VAL A 73 10.95 -13.89 -0.73
CA VAL A 73 10.38 -13.01 -1.74
C VAL A 73 11.37 -12.92 -2.90
N ALA A 74 10.95 -13.33 -4.11
CA ALA A 74 11.80 -13.23 -5.29
C ALA A 74 12.19 -11.77 -5.56
N GLN A 75 13.46 -11.52 -5.88
CA GLN A 75 14.05 -10.20 -6.15
C GLN A 75 14.73 -10.19 -7.53
N GLY A 76 15.16 -9.01 -8.01
CA GLY A 76 16.03 -8.95 -9.19
C GLY A 76 17.32 -9.75 -8.94
N ALA A 77 17.69 -10.64 -9.85
CA ALA A 77 18.82 -11.55 -9.67
C ALA A 77 20.16 -10.80 -9.70
N GLU A 78 20.26 -9.80 -10.55
CA GLU A 78 21.46 -9.02 -10.76
C GLU A 78 21.21 -7.55 -10.39
N LEU A 79 20.82 -7.29 -9.12
CA LEU A 79 20.53 -5.98 -8.50
C LEU A 79 21.53 -4.83 -8.80
N ALA A 80 22.68 -5.13 -9.42
CA ALA A 80 23.74 -4.20 -9.78
C ALA A 80 23.82 -3.84 -11.28
N VAL A 81 22.98 -4.42 -12.16
CA VAL A 81 23.15 -4.32 -13.64
C VAL A 81 23.03 -2.90 -14.18
N ASP A 82 22.45 -1.95 -13.44
CA ASP A 82 22.22 -0.59 -13.96
C ASP A 82 22.69 0.58 -13.08
N GLY A 83 23.75 0.39 -12.29
CA GLY A 83 24.53 1.54 -11.77
C GLY A 83 23.80 2.55 -10.88
N GLY A 84 22.65 2.18 -10.30
CA GLY A 84 21.83 3.06 -9.45
C GLY A 84 20.32 2.94 -9.65
N ALA A 85 19.82 1.81 -10.14
CA ALA A 85 18.38 1.58 -10.28
C ALA A 85 17.66 1.66 -8.92
N ASP A 86 16.47 2.27 -8.94
CA ASP A 86 15.59 2.37 -7.80
C ASP A 86 14.81 1.06 -7.64
N TRP A 87 15.11 0.35 -6.56
CA TRP A 87 14.68 -1.01 -6.29
C TRP A 87 13.76 -1.02 -5.08
N PHE A 88 12.67 -1.77 -5.17
CA PHE A 88 11.84 -2.08 -4.03
C PHE A 88 11.66 -3.59 -3.87
N SER A 89 11.50 -4.01 -2.63
CA SER A 89 11.07 -5.36 -2.29
C SER A 89 10.51 -5.39 -0.88
N GLY A 90 9.38 -6.06 -0.69
CA GLY A 90 8.84 -6.27 0.63
C GLY A 90 7.42 -6.81 0.61
N PHE A 91 6.75 -6.65 1.74
CA PHE A 91 5.38 -7.14 1.93
C PHE A 91 4.56 -6.20 2.81
N ALA A 92 3.25 -6.31 2.68
CA ALA A 92 2.29 -5.67 3.55
C ALA A 92 1.13 -6.62 3.85
N ILE A 93 0.52 -6.47 5.03
CA ILE A 93 -0.68 -7.21 5.40
C ILE A 93 -1.83 -6.22 5.54
N THR A 94 -2.88 -6.43 4.76
CA THR A 94 -4.14 -5.71 4.90
C THR A 94 -5.11 -6.58 5.70
N VAL A 95 -5.57 -6.05 6.84
CA VAL A 95 -6.55 -6.69 7.72
C VAL A 95 -7.83 -5.85 7.75
N VAL A 96 -8.94 -6.45 7.32
CA VAL A 96 -10.29 -5.93 7.54
C VAL A 96 -10.91 -6.78 8.63
N TYR A 97 -11.40 -6.14 9.70
CA TYR A 97 -11.94 -6.82 10.87
C TYR A 97 -13.19 -6.10 11.38
N THR A 98 -13.96 -6.78 12.21
CA THR A 98 -15.13 -6.23 12.91
C THR A 98 -14.92 -6.33 14.41
N LEU A 99 -15.44 -5.34 15.16
CA LEU A 99 -15.54 -5.36 16.61
C LEU A 99 -16.86 -4.70 17.00
N ASP A 100 -17.54 -5.26 18.00
CA ASP A 100 -18.83 -4.71 18.49
C ASP A 100 -18.73 -3.28 19.03
N SER A 101 -17.52 -2.83 19.39
CA SER A 101 -17.24 -1.47 19.87
C SER A 101 -17.03 -0.45 18.75
N LEU A 102 -16.88 -0.89 17.49
CA LEU A 102 -16.69 0.00 16.35
C LEU A 102 -18.05 0.45 15.78
N PRO A 103 -18.13 1.68 15.25
CA PRO A 103 -19.32 2.12 14.55
C PRO A 103 -19.55 1.27 13.29
N TRP A 104 -20.80 1.25 12.82
CA TRP A 104 -21.10 0.65 11.53
C TRP A 104 -20.41 1.43 10.40
N SER A 105 -19.66 0.71 9.57
CA SER A 105 -18.87 1.29 8.48
C SER A 105 -18.93 0.39 7.25
N THR A 106 -18.89 1.01 6.08
CA THR A 106 -18.61 0.31 4.82
C THR A 106 -17.11 0.33 4.58
N VAL A 107 -16.51 -0.85 4.36
CA VAL A 107 -15.11 -0.96 3.96
C VAL A 107 -15.03 -1.37 2.50
N VAL A 108 -14.32 -0.59 1.71
CA VAL A 108 -14.00 -0.88 0.31
C VAL A 108 -12.52 -1.19 0.22
N VAL A 109 -12.19 -2.29 -0.46
CA VAL A 109 -10.81 -2.66 -0.77
C VAL A 109 -10.66 -2.64 -2.29
N TYR A 110 -9.85 -1.71 -2.79
CA TYR A 110 -9.36 -1.75 -4.15
C TYR A 110 -8.07 -2.53 -4.18
N ASP A 111 -7.96 -3.37 -5.18
CA ASP A 111 -6.88 -4.32 -5.32
C ASP A 111 -6.41 -4.27 -6.79
N GLY A 112 -5.14 -4.60 -7.03
CA GLY A 112 -4.51 -4.56 -8.34
C GLY A 112 -3.41 -3.50 -8.38
N GLY A 113 -2.24 -3.85 -8.92
CA GLY A 113 -1.11 -2.94 -9.02
C GLY A 113 -1.28 -1.97 -10.20
N GLN A 114 -1.31 -0.66 -9.92
CA GLN A 114 -1.35 0.39 -10.94
C GLN A 114 -0.29 1.47 -10.67
N TRP A 115 0.43 1.87 -11.71
CA TRP A 115 1.43 2.92 -11.60
C TRP A 115 0.74 4.28 -11.59
N ALA A 116 0.94 5.05 -10.51
CA ALA A 116 0.69 6.49 -10.53
C ALA A 116 1.89 7.15 -11.20
N VAL A 117 1.66 7.88 -12.28
CA VAL A 117 2.72 8.53 -13.06
C VAL A 117 2.41 10.00 -13.26
N ALA A 118 3.45 10.81 -13.47
CA ALA A 118 3.28 12.24 -13.67
C ALA A 118 2.31 12.56 -14.81
N GLY A 119 1.25 13.33 -14.50
CA GLY A 119 0.22 13.74 -15.47
C GLY A 119 -0.91 12.73 -15.68
N GLU A 120 -0.80 11.50 -15.19
CA GLU A 120 -1.85 10.47 -15.30
C GLU A 120 -2.23 9.93 -13.91
N PRO A 121 -2.99 10.70 -13.13
CA PRO A 121 -3.38 10.28 -11.78
C PRO A 121 -4.34 9.09 -11.81
N LEU A 122 -4.15 8.16 -10.89
CA LEU A 122 -5.12 7.08 -10.65
C LEU A 122 -6.33 7.63 -9.90
N ALA A 123 -7.51 7.07 -10.16
CA ALA A 123 -8.75 7.52 -9.56
C ALA A 123 -9.61 6.35 -9.09
N PHE A 124 -9.96 6.34 -7.80
CA PHE A 124 -10.81 5.33 -7.17
C PHE A 124 -12.07 6.01 -6.62
N GLY A 125 -13.22 5.72 -7.22
CA GLY A 125 -14.49 6.36 -6.90
C GLY A 125 -15.30 5.60 -5.85
N PHE A 126 -15.94 6.30 -4.94
CA PHE A 126 -16.85 5.70 -3.95
C PHE A 126 -18.04 6.61 -3.68
N ASP A 127 -19.13 6.04 -3.18
CA ASP A 127 -20.33 6.78 -2.80
C ASP A 127 -20.52 6.80 -1.28
N SER A 128 -21.14 7.88 -0.80
CA SER A 128 -21.62 7.99 0.57
C SER A 128 -23.10 8.40 0.59
N ASP A 129 -23.93 7.62 1.26
CA ASP A 129 -25.38 7.86 1.33
C ASP A 129 -25.77 9.00 2.28
N SER A 130 -24.87 9.33 3.22
CA SER A 130 -25.00 10.40 4.21
C SER A 130 -23.67 11.16 4.35
N PRO A 131 -23.62 12.28 5.09
CA PRO A 131 -22.35 12.74 5.63
C PRO A 131 -21.64 11.60 6.37
N ALA A 132 -20.33 11.49 6.16
CA ALA A 132 -19.55 10.38 6.68
C ALA A 132 -18.11 10.81 7.00
N GLY A 133 -17.54 10.19 8.03
CA GLY A 133 -16.11 10.18 8.27
C GLY A 133 -15.46 9.13 7.38
N VAL A 134 -14.32 9.47 6.79
CA VAL A 134 -13.55 8.55 5.94
C VAL A 134 -12.13 8.38 6.45
N THR A 135 -11.66 7.14 6.46
CA THR A 135 -10.24 6.81 6.67
C THR A 135 -9.72 6.00 5.49
N LEU A 136 -8.51 6.34 5.06
CA LEU A 136 -7.82 5.71 3.96
C LEU A 136 -6.62 4.92 4.49
N GLY A 137 -6.40 3.75 3.91
CA GLY A 137 -5.15 3.01 3.96
C GLY A 137 -4.62 2.77 2.54
N MET A 138 -3.30 2.74 2.41
CA MET A 138 -2.61 2.52 1.14
C MET A 138 -1.44 1.55 1.38
N VAL A 139 -1.35 0.55 0.53
CA VAL A 139 -0.10 -0.14 0.22
C VAL A 139 0.38 0.37 -1.13
N ALA A 140 1.60 0.88 -1.18
CA ALA A 140 2.25 1.25 -2.41
C ALA A 140 3.71 0.79 -2.38
N TRP A 141 4.31 0.74 -3.56
CA TRP A 141 5.68 0.30 -3.76
C TRP A 141 6.42 1.36 -4.57
N ASP A 142 7.74 1.36 -4.40
CA ASP A 142 8.63 2.34 -5.02
C ASP A 142 8.40 3.76 -4.51
N GLY A 143 7.99 3.89 -3.25
CA GLY A 143 7.93 5.21 -2.62
C GLY A 143 9.32 5.75 -2.33
N ASP A 144 9.50 7.05 -2.54
CA ASP A 144 10.76 7.74 -2.41
C ASP A 144 10.82 8.65 -1.17
N ARG A 145 11.78 8.34 -0.30
CA ARG A 145 12.03 9.18 0.87
C ARG A 145 12.73 10.48 0.45
N GLY A 146 12.01 11.60 0.61
CA GLY A 146 12.54 12.94 0.36
C GLY A 146 12.22 13.49 -1.03
N ALA A 147 11.53 12.71 -1.88
CA ALA A 147 10.82 13.22 -3.04
C ALA A 147 9.64 14.11 -2.64
N VAL A 148 9.04 14.79 -3.61
CA VAL A 148 7.87 15.65 -3.42
C VAL A 148 6.94 15.57 -4.63
N GLY A 149 5.64 15.72 -4.38
CA GLY A 149 4.58 15.78 -5.38
C GLY A 149 3.76 14.51 -5.51
N ASP A 150 4.15 13.43 -4.84
CA ASP A 150 3.27 12.29 -4.59
C ASP A 150 2.17 12.66 -3.62
N GLN A 151 0.93 12.66 -4.10
CA GLN A 151 -0.20 13.09 -3.29
C GLN A 151 -1.37 12.15 -3.44
N VAL A 152 -2.10 11.98 -2.33
CA VAL A 152 -3.44 11.39 -2.36
C VAL A 152 -4.45 12.47 -2.04
N ASN A 153 -5.32 12.76 -3.00
CA ASN A 153 -6.33 13.80 -2.89
C ASN A 153 -7.72 13.19 -2.79
N LEU A 154 -8.47 13.58 -1.78
CA LEU A 154 -9.89 13.24 -1.63
C LEU A 154 -10.75 14.40 -2.09
N GLY A 155 -11.61 14.19 -3.09
CA GLY A 155 -12.53 15.22 -3.54
C GLY A 155 -13.86 14.66 -4.02
N ASN A 156 -14.77 15.57 -4.37
CA ASN A 156 -15.97 15.20 -5.12
C ASN A 156 -15.55 14.76 -6.53
N ALA A 157 -16.34 13.89 -7.17
CA ALA A 157 -16.05 13.37 -8.51
C ALA A 157 -15.66 14.47 -9.53
N ASN A 158 -16.28 15.66 -9.44
CA ASN A 158 -16.11 16.77 -10.38
C ASN A 158 -15.23 17.94 -9.87
N GLY A 159 -14.53 17.82 -8.73
CA GLY A 159 -13.86 18.96 -8.07
C GLY A 159 -12.39 18.75 -7.70
N THR A 160 -11.74 19.83 -7.25
CA THR A 160 -10.42 19.80 -6.59
C THR A 160 -10.55 19.15 -5.22
N GLY A 161 -9.66 18.20 -4.89
CA GLY A 161 -9.69 17.47 -3.63
C GLY A 161 -8.82 18.11 -2.54
N GLN A 162 -9.04 17.68 -1.30
CA GLN A 162 -8.15 17.89 -0.16
C GLN A 162 -7.01 16.87 -0.24
N ALA A 163 -5.76 17.33 -0.21
CA ALA A 163 -4.61 16.47 -0.01
C ALA A 163 -4.67 15.82 1.38
N LEU A 164 -4.65 14.49 1.41
CA LEU A 164 -4.68 13.70 2.64
C LEU A 164 -3.28 13.59 3.21
N THR A 165 -3.17 13.79 4.52
CA THR A 165 -1.91 13.66 5.24
C THR A 165 -1.73 12.23 5.73
N PRO A 166 -0.65 11.52 5.36
CA PRO A 166 -0.37 10.21 5.92
C PRO A 166 -0.10 10.28 7.43
N ARG A 167 -0.43 9.22 8.14
CA ARG A 167 0.00 8.97 9.52
C ARG A 167 1.34 8.26 9.49
N THR A 168 2.18 8.54 10.47
CA THR A 168 3.44 7.80 10.66
C THR A 168 3.37 6.88 11.87
N TRP A 169 4.15 5.80 11.79
CA TRP A 169 4.39 4.88 12.89
C TRP A 169 5.50 5.41 13.79
N THR A 170 5.28 5.43 15.10
CA THR A 170 6.25 5.93 16.09
C THR A 170 7.19 4.84 16.63
N GLY A 171 7.11 3.63 16.07
CA GLY A 171 7.75 2.42 16.61
C GLY A 171 6.83 1.62 17.54
N ALA A 172 5.84 2.27 18.16
CA ALA A 172 4.91 1.62 19.09
C ALA A 172 3.43 1.92 18.82
N ALA A 173 3.12 3.03 18.15
CA ALA A 173 1.75 3.43 17.88
C ALA A 173 1.64 4.27 16.60
N ILE A 174 0.40 4.38 16.11
CA ILE A 174 0.01 5.41 15.17
C ILE A 174 -0.02 6.73 15.92
N GLY A 175 0.66 7.76 15.44
CA GLY A 175 0.57 9.04 16.14
C GLY A 175 1.23 10.23 15.48
N GLY A 176 2.21 10.02 14.60
CA GLY A 176 2.81 11.13 13.87
C GLY A 176 2.02 11.54 12.63
N SER A 177 2.42 12.66 12.06
CA SER A 177 1.93 13.18 10.78
C SER A 177 3.08 13.13 9.78
N GLY A 178 2.82 12.55 8.62
CA GLY A 178 3.72 12.64 7.47
C GLY A 178 3.44 13.89 6.64
N ASP A 179 3.91 13.88 5.40
CA ASP A 179 3.77 15.00 4.47
C ASP A 179 2.71 14.68 3.41
N SER A 180 1.68 15.53 3.28
CA SER A 180 0.67 15.40 2.22
C SER A 180 1.19 15.80 0.83
N GLY A 181 2.38 16.40 0.77
CA GLY A 181 3.17 16.59 -0.45
C GLY A 181 4.09 15.41 -0.78
N ASN A 182 4.21 14.39 0.07
CA ASN A 182 4.89 13.14 -0.25
C ASN A 182 4.20 11.96 0.47
N ALA A 183 3.06 11.55 -0.08
CA ALA A 183 2.25 10.46 0.43
C ALA A 183 2.97 9.10 0.31
N ALA A 184 3.76 8.87 -0.74
CA ALA A 184 4.57 7.68 -0.98
C ALA A 184 6.03 7.85 -0.52
N SER A 185 6.21 8.29 0.72
CA SER A 185 7.53 8.61 1.30
C SER A 185 8.40 7.42 1.76
N SER A 186 8.13 6.20 1.30
CA SER A 186 8.85 4.98 1.70
C SER A 186 8.78 4.68 3.21
N VAL A 187 7.56 4.68 3.77
CA VAL A 187 7.36 4.37 5.20
C VAL A 187 6.21 3.38 5.36
N ALA A 188 6.54 2.23 5.94
CA ALA A 188 5.58 1.18 6.28
C ALA A 188 5.19 1.18 7.77
N PHE A 189 3.89 1.01 8.02
CA PHE A 189 3.34 0.73 9.34
C PHE A 189 3.99 -0.51 9.94
N GLY A 190 4.36 -0.44 11.22
CA GLY A 190 5.05 -1.54 11.91
C GLY A 190 6.58 -1.52 11.75
N SER A 191 7.13 -0.67 10.89
CA SER A 191 8.58 -0.45 10.80
C SER A 191 9.01 0.77 11.61
N ALA A 192 10.04 0.61 12.44
CA ALA A 192 10.69 1.72 13.14
C ALA A 192 11.70 2.49 12.26
N TYR A 193 11.96 2.01 11.04
CA TYR A 193 12.98 2.56 10.15
C TYR A 193 12.40 3.58 9.18
N ALA A 194 13.18 4.62 8.92
CA ALA A 194 12.93 5.52 7.80
C ALA A 194 13.47 4.86 6.52
N ASN A 195 12.69 4.90 5.42
CA ASN A 195 12.93 4.14 4.19
C ASN A 195 12.78 2.63 4.39
N THR A 196 11.60 2.11 4.01
CA THR A 196 11.23 0.71 4.13
C THR A 196 11.38 -0.06 2.81
N LEU A 197 12.54 0.10 2.15
CA LEU A 197 12.86 -0.61 0.90
C LEU A 197 11.83 -0.32 -0.21
N GLY A 198 11.38 0.93 -0.32
CA GLY A 198 10.35 1.33 -1.28
C GLY A 198 8.93 0.94 -0.87
N VAL A 199 8.71 0.28 0.27
CA VAL A 199 7.37 -0.10 0.73
C VAL A 199 6.70 1.07 1.44
N ASP A 200 5.49 1.41 1.03
CA ASP A 200 4.57 2.24 1.79
C ASP A 200 3.40 1.39 2.26
N ALA A 201 3.18 1.35 3.57
CA ALA A 201 1.98 0.76 4.17
C ALA A 201 1.45 1.79 5.16
N LYS A 202 0.47 2.59 4.75
CA LYS A 202 0.10 3.82 5.46
C LYS A 202 -1.37 3.88 5.73
N LEU A 203 -1.69 4.47 6.88
CA LEU A 203 -3.01 5.04 7.13
C LEU A 203 -2.93 6.54 6.94
N PHE A 204 -4.02 7.18 6.56
CA PHE A 204 -4.11 8.64 6.44
C PHE A 204 -4.92 9.22 7.59
N GLN A 205 -4.73 10.52 7.84
CA GLN A 205 -5.60 11.28 8.72
C GLN A 205 -7.05 11.20 8.22
N SER A 206 -7.99 11.08 9.14
CA SER A 206 -9.41 11.04 8.81
C SER A 206 -9.86 12.33 8.14
N ALA A 207 -10.73 12.20 7.15
CA ALA A 207 -11.41 13.31 6.50
C ALA A 207 -12.93 13.14 6.63
N ASN A 208 -13.69 14.14 6.20
CA ASN A 208 -15.14 14.05 6.14
C ASN A 208 -15.60 14.30 4.72
N VAL A 209 -16.66 13.60 4.32
CA VAL A 209 -17.31 13.78 3.04
C VAL A 209 -18.80 14.03 3.22
N GLY A 210 -19.40 14.74 2.27
CA GLY A 210 -20.86 14.88 2.20
C GLY A 210 -21.52 13.66 1.55
N ARG A 211 -22.84 13.72 1.41
CA ARG A 211 -23.59 12.75 0.60
C ARG A 211 -23.21 12.88 -0.89
N GLY A 212 -23.05 11.75 -1.58
CA GLY A 212 -22.84 11.67 -3.02
C GLY A 212 -21.55 10.96 -3.42
N ALA A 213 -21.16 11.16 -4.68
CA ALA A 213 -20.01 10.52 -5.29
C ALA A 213 -18.70 11.28 -5.04
N HIS A 214 -17.70 10.53 -4.56
CA HIS A 214 -16.36 10.99 -4.20
C HIS A 214 -15.31 10.20 -4.95
N VAL A 215 -14.09 10.72 -4.94
CA VAL A 215 -12.95 10.09 -5.60
C VAL A 215 -11.67 10.34 -4.82
N LEU A 216 -10.88 9.28 -4.70
CA LEU A 216 -9.49 9.34 -4.28
C LEU A 216 -8.62 9.42 -5.53
N ARG A 217 -7.76 10.43 -5.60
CA ARG A 217 -6.81 10.63 -6.70
C ARG A 217 -5.39 10.46 -6.21
N PHE A 218 -4.66 9.54 -6.82
CA PHE A 218 -3.25 9.29 -6.54
C PHE A 218 -2.45 9.89 -7.68
N SER A 219 -1.66 10.92 -7.39
CA SER A 219 -0.82 11.60 -8.37
C SER A 219 0.65 11.39 -8.02
N ALA A 220 1.49 11.36 -9.06
CA ALA A 220 2.94 11.42 -8.94
C ALA A 220 3.47 12.68 -9.63
N ASN A 221 4.70 13.09 -9.31
CA ASN A 221 5.34 14.24 -9.95
C ASN A 221 6.86 14.13 -9.98
N GLY A 222 7.40 13.90 -11.17
CA GLY A 222 8.84 13.72 -11.37
C GLY A 222 9.30 12.26 -11.25
N ASP A 223 8.40 11.38 -10.79
CA ASP A 223 8.59 9.96 -10.54
C ASP A 223 7.32 9.14 -10.88
N ALA A 224 7.36 7.85 -10.55
CA ALA A 224 6.26 6.92 -10.65
C ALA A 224 6.32 5.94 -9.47
N TYR A 225 5.18 5.69 -8.83
CA TYR A 225 5.07 4.68 -7.76
C TYR A 225 3.91 3.73 -8.05
N LEU A 226 4.04 2.48 -7.59
CA LEU A 226 3.06 1.42 -7.83
C LEU A 226 2.05 1.39 -6.68
N VAL A 227 0.83 1.85 -6.91
CA VAL A 227 -0.28 1.70 -5.96
C VAL A 227 -0.77 0.25 -6.00
N GLY A 228 -0.69 -0.43 -4.87
CA GLY A 228 -1.17 -1.79 -4.66
C GLY A 228 -2.58 -1.78 -4.07
N THR A 229 -2.70 -2.17 -2.79
CA THR A 229 -4.00 -2.15 -2.11
C THR A 229 -4.39 -0.74 -1.64
N VAL A 230 -5.64 -0.36 -1.87
CA VAL A 230 -6.23 0.85 -1.27
C VAL A 230 -7.43 0.45 -0.44
N THR A 231 -7.43 0.76 0.86
CA THR A 231 -8.56 0.50 1.74
C THR A 231 -9.26 1.80 2.12
N LEU A 232 -10.56 1.86 1.94
CA LEU A 232 -11.38 2.99 2.37
C LEU A 232 -12.41 2.51 3.39
N THR A 233 -12.47 3.15 4.55
CA THR A 233 -13.55 2.95 5.52
C THR A 233 -14.42 4.19 5.53
N VAL A 234 -15.71 4.02 5.23
CA VAL A 234 -16.73 5.06 5.24
C VAL A 234 -17.66 4.81 6.42
N THR A 235 -17.66 5.72 7.38
CA THR A 235 -18.44 5.61 8.61
C THR A 235 -19.48 6.70 8.64
N SER A 236 -20.77 6.33 8.60
CA SER A 236 -21.86 7.30 8.70
C SER A 236 -21.75 8.09 10.00
N THR A 237 -21.80 9.41 9.92
CA THR A 237 -21.93 10.23 11.13
C THR A 237 -23.35 10.08 11.68
N PRO A 238 -23.53 9.87 13.00
CA PRO A 238 -24.86 9.85 13.63
C PRO A 238 -25.70 11.10 13.36
#